data_AF-A0A0F9I4N5-F1
#
_entry.id   AF-A0A0F9I4N5-F1
#
_cell.length_a   1.000
_cell.length_b   1.000
_cell.length_c   1.000
_cell.angle_alpha   90.00
_cell.angle_beta   90.00
_cell.angle_gamma   90.00
#
_symmetry.space_group_name_H-M   'P 1'
#
loop_
_entity.id
_entity.type
_entity.pdbx_description
1 polymer ?
#
loop_
_entity_poly.entity_id
_entity_poly.type
_entity_poly.pdbx_seq_one_letter_code
_entity_poly.pdbx_strand_id
1 'polypeptide(L)'
;MARGFAAALDECLAAMSAGESLEECLARYPQYAEELRTHLPLAQRLAMTPRHQPRAAVQEAAWQRFRSQADDMRLGRRPPLSFAWLRPLTIAAVLVLAVLGAAGGTAYASQDALPDSPLYRVKLFTEDARVWFTFDDSRKAELLLNQSNERTDEIMAMLRAGKPISGNVLGALRERNARA
;
A
#
# COMPACT_ATOMS: atom_id res chain seq x y z
N MET A 1 20.17 -0.99 53.84
CA MET A 1 21.61 -1.07 54.16
C MET A 1 22.50 -0.57 53.02
N ALA A 2 22.41 -1.10 51.79
CA ALA A 2 23.30 -0.71 50.68
C ALA A 2 23.37 0.80 50.33
N ARG A 3 22.25 1.55 50.42
CA ARG A 3 22.27 3.01 50.18
C ARG A 3 23.04 3.80 51.24
N GLY A 4 23.10 3.32 52.48
CA GLY A 4 23.77 4.01 53.59
C GLY A 4 25.29 3.86 53.53
N PHE A 5 25.77 2.64 53.23
CA PHE A 5 27.19 2.38 53.01
C PHE A 5 27.75 3.15 51.80
N ALA A 6 27.03 3.16 50.66
CA ALA A 6 27.47 3.89 49.47
C ALA A 6 27.64 5.39 49.73
N ALA A 7 26.70 6.01 50.46
CA ALA A 7 26.80 7.42 50.84
C ALA A 7 27.99 7.68 51.78
N ALA A 8 28.21 6.80 52.77
CA ALA A 8 29.35 6.90 53.68
C ALA A 8 30.68 6.75 52.93
N LEU A 9 30.75 5.85 51.95
CA LEU A 9 31.92 5.66 51.10
C LEU A 9 32.21 6.90 50.24
N ASP A 10 31.20 7.47 49.59
CA ASP A 10 31.35 8.67 48.76
C ASP A 10 31.82 9.87 49.59
N GLU A 11 31.28 10.05 50.80
CA GLU A 11 31.69 11.14 51.70
C GLU A 11 33.12 10.95 52.21
N CYS A 12 33.50 9.74 52.61
CA CYS A 12 34.88 9.43 53.01
C CYS A 12 35.87 9.65 51.85
N LEU A 13 35.50 9.29 50.62
CA LEU A 13 36.33 9.55 49.43
C LEU A 13 36.52 11.06 49.19
N ALA A 14 35.45 11.85 49.32
CA ALA A 14 35.52 13.30 49.19
C ALA A 14 36.38 13.93 50.29
N ALA A 15 36.18 13.52 51.55
CA ALA A 15 36.95 13.99 52.70
C ALA A 15 38.45 13.67 52.58
N MET A 16 38.78 12.44 52.20
CA MET A 16 40.18 12.04 51.99
C MET A 16 40.81 12.77 50.79
N SER A 17 40.03 13.13 49.76
CA SER A 17 40.52 13.98 48.67
C SER A 17 40.84 15.41 49.11
N ALA A 18 40.21 15.88 50.20
CA ALA A 18 40.47 17.16 50.84
C ALA A 18 41.61 17.12 51.89
N GLY A 19 42.22 15.95 52.12
CA GLY A 19 43.36 15.76 53.02
C GLY A 19 43.04 15.11 54.37
N GLU A 20 41.79 14.66 54.58
CA GLU A 20 41.41 13.93 55.80
C GLU A 20 42.03 12.52 55.84
N SER A 21 42.39 12.03 57.03
CA SER A 21 42.98 10.70 57.19
C SER A 21 41.92 9.59 57.20
N LEU A 22 42.35 8.38 56.86
CA LEU A 22 41.49 7.18 56.87
C LEU A 22 40.85 6.96 58.25
N GLU A 23 41.61 7.12 59.33
CA GLU A 23 41.12 6.84 60.68
C GLU A 23 40.06 7.86 61.14
N GLU A 24 40.14 9.12 60.70
CA GLU A 24 39.11 10.14 60.97
C GLU A 24 37.79 9.81 60.24
N CYS A 25 37.88 9.33 59.00
CA CYS A 25 36.73 8.84 58.24
C CYS A 25 36.08 7.61 58.89
N LEU A 26 36.88 6.67 59.40
CA LEU A 26 36.38 5.48 60.09
C LEU A 26 35.72 5.83 61.44
N ALA A 27 36.23 6.84 62.14
CA ALA A 27 35.65 7.32 63.39
C ALA A 27 34.27 7.99 63.20
N ARG A 28 34.02 8.59 62.03
CA ARG A 28 32.72 9.20 61.68
C ARG A 28 31.64 8.14 61.39
N TYR A 29 32.05 6.96 60.93
CA TYR A 29 31.16 5.88 60.52
C TYR A 29 31.51 4.55 61.21
N PRO A 30 31.41 4.46 62.55
CA PRO A 30 31.80 3.28 63.30
C PRO A 30 31.01 2.02 62.92
N GLN A 31 29.74 2.19 62.50
CA GLN A 31 28.89 1.09 62.04
C GLN A 31 29.34 0.45 60.72
N TYR A 32 30.20 1.12 59.94
CA TYR A 32 30.71 0.65 58.65
C TYR A 32 32.24 0.53 58.63
N ALA A 33 32.91 0.65 59.78
CA ALA A 33 34.36 0.81 59.84
C ALA A 33 35.14 -0.36 59.22
N GLU A 34 34.73 -1.61 59.48
CA GLU A 34 35.39 -2.79 58.91
C GLU A 34 35.23 -2.89 57.38
N GLU A 35 34.04 -2.57 56.88
CA GLU A 35 33.72 -2.62 55.45
C GLU A 35 34.41 -1.45 54.69
N LEU A 36 34.42 -0.25 55.28
CA LEU A 36 35.13 0.90 54.74
C LEU A 36 36.65 0.67 54.72
N ARG A 37 37.23 0.12 55.79
CA ARG A 37 38.67 -0.19 55.86
C ARG A 37 39.11 -1.12 54.74
N THR A 38 38.22 -2.03 54.31
CA THR A 38 38.49 -2.98 53.23
C THR A 38 38.37 -2.35 51.83
N HIS A 39 37.33 -1.56 51.58
CA HIS A 39 37.00 -1.09 50.22
C HIS A 39 37.55 0.29 49.86
N LEU A 40 37.67 1.18 50.84
CA LEU A 40 38.04 2.58 50.63
C LEU A 40 39.43 2.77 50.01
N PRO A 41 40.49 1.99 50.35
CA PRO A 41 41.81 2.16 49.72
C PRO A 41 41.79 1.89 48.20
N LEU A 42 41.03 0.89 47.74
CA LEU A 42 40.89 0.58 46.32
C LEU A 42 40.08 1.67 45.61
N ALA A 43 38.97 2.09 46.21
CA ALA A 43 38.13 3.14 45.68
C ALA A 43 38.90 4.47 45.55
N GLN A 44 39.75 4.83 46.53
CA GLN A 44 40.59 6.01 46.47
C GLN A 44 41.58 5.96 45.31
N ARG A 45 42.24 4.82 45.09
CA ARG A 45 43.16 4.64 43.95
C ARG A 45 42.45 4.80 42.61
N LEU A 46 41.25 4.24 42.47
CA LEU A 46 40.43 4.39 41.26
C LEU A 46 39.97 5.83 41.06
N ALA A 47 39.56 6.51 42.13
CA ALA A 47 39.13 7.91 42.08
C ALA A 47 40.26 8.86 41.67
N MET A 48 41.49 8.59 42.11
CA MET A 48 42.69 9.37 41.78
C MET A 48 43.28 9.02 40.40
N THR A 49 42.77 7.96 39.74
CA THR A 49 43.25 7.57 38.41
C THR A 49 42.72 8.55 37.36
N PRO A 50 43.58 9.13 36.50
CA PRO A 50 43.13 10.00 35.42
C PRO A 50 42.11 9.29 34.54
N ARG A 51 40.91 9.86 34.41
CA ARG A 51 39.91 9.33 33.48
C ARG A 51 40.45 9.48 32.06
N HIS A 52 40.56 8.37 31.33
CA HIS A 52 40.90 8.44 29.91
C HIS A 52 39.73 9.07 29.17
N GLN A 53 39.84 10.37 28.88
CA GLN A 53 38.92 11.03 27.96
C GLN A 53 39.27 10.56 26.54
N PRO A 54 38.28 10.15 25.73
CA PRO A 54 38.54 9.85 24.32
C PRO A 54 39.15 11.08 23.65
N ARG A 55 40.12 10.90 22.75
CA ARG A 55 40.72 12.03 22.00
C ARG A 55 39.62 12.82 21.28
N ALA A 56 39.71 14.15 21.26
CA ALA A 56 38.68 15.03 20.69
C ALA A 56 38.25 14.62 19.27
N ALA A 57 39.21 14.28 18.41
CA ALA A 57 38.94 13.80 17.04
C ALA A 57 38.07 12.53 16.97
N VAL A 58 38.20 11.63 17.96
CA VAL A 58 37.38 10.40 18.04
C VAL A 58 35.97 10.74 18.52
N GLN A 59 35.83 11.72 19.42
CA GLN A 59 34.52 12.19 19.88
C GLN A 59 33.73 12.87 18.75
N GLU A 60 34.38 13.72 17.96
CA GLU A 60 33.74 14.39 16.83
C GLU A 60 33.25 13.39 15.77
N ALA A 61 34.08 12.41 15.42
CA ALA A 61 33.71 11.34 14.49
C ALA A 61 32.54 10.50 15.02
N ALA A 62 32.52 10.21 16.33
CA ALA A 62 31.41 9.51 16.97
C ALA A 62 30.11 10.35 16.93
N TRP A 63 30.21 11.66 17.19
CA TRP A 63 29.06 12.57 17.15
C TRP A 63 28.51 12.78 15.74
N GLN A 64 29.37 12.80 14.72
CA GLN A 64 28.92 12.86 13.33
C GLN A 64 28.11 11.61 12.94
N ARG A 65 28.59 10.42 13.30
CA ARG A 65 27.88 9.15 13.05
C ARG A 65 26.56 9.06 13.80
N PHE A 66 26.54 9.52 15.05
CA PHE A 66 25.32 9.58 15.86
C PHE A 66 24.29 10.52 15.24
N ARG A 67 24.71 11.72 14.81
CA ARG A 67 23.82 12.69 14.15
C ARG A 67 23.28 12.19 12.81
N SER A 68 24.10 11.55 11.98
CA SER A 68 23.61 11.02 10.70
C SER A 68 22.55 9.93 10.88
N GLN A 69 22.72 9.05 11.88
CA GLN A 69 21.68 8.06 12.21
C GLN A 69 20.44 8.71 12.85
N ALA A 70 20.64 9.73 13.70
CA ALA A 70 19.53 10.44 14.32
C ALA A 70 18.70 11.22 13.30
N ASP A 71 19.32 11.82 12.29
CA ASP A 71 18.61 12.50 11.20
C ASP A 71 17.82 11.51 10.34
N ASP A 72 18.37 10.33 10.05
CA ASP A 72 17.63 9.26 9.37
C ASP A 72 16.41 8.78 10.16
N MET A 73 16.51 8.72 11.50
CA MET A 73 15.39 8.38 12.38
C MET A 73 14.38 9.53 12.53
N ARG A 74 14.83 10.79 12.64
CA ARG A 74 13.98 11.98 12.83
C ARG A 74 13.22 12.36 11.57
N LEU A 75 13.84 12.18 10.41
CA LEU A 75 13.19 12.42 9.13
C LEU A 75 12.16 11.36 8.79
N GLY A 76 12.00 10.31 9.63
CA GLY A 76 10.95 9.31 9.57
C GLY A 76 10.62 9.00 8.13
N ARG A 77 11.66 8.55 7.38
CA ARG A 77 11.72 8.53 5.91
C ARG A 77 10.41 7.97 5.37
N ARG A 78 9.43 8.84 5.11
CA ARG A 78 8.20 8.43 4.45
C ARG A 78 8.68 8.02 3.07
N PRO A 79 8.43 6.77 2.64
CA PRO A 79 8.80 6.39 1.29
C PRO A 79 8.20 7.45 0.37
N PRO A 80 8.95 7.98 -0.62
CA PRO A 80 8.36 8.91 -1.57
C PRO A 80 7.12 8.20 -2.10
N LEU A 81 5.95 8.83 -1.93
CA LEU A 81 4.70 8.35 -2.49
C LEU A 81 4.84 8.43 -4.01
N SER A 82 5.54 7.44 -4.55
CA SER A 82 5.88 7.37 -5.95
C SER A 82 4.64 6.84 -6.64
N PHE A 83 4.08 7.68 -7.51
CA PHE A 83 3.00 7.31 -8.42
C PHE A 83 3.40 6.12 -9.32
N ALA A 84 4.67 5.69 -9.27
CA ALA A 84 5.20 4.50 -9.90
C ALA A 84 4.40 3.22 -9.58
N TRP A 85 3.89 3.07 -8.36
CA TRP A 85 3.08 1.90 -8.00
C TRP A 85 1.66 1.94 -8.61
N LEU A 86 1.17 3.14 -8.98
CA LEU A 86 -0.12 3.32 -9.65
C LEU A 86 -0.05 3.16 -11.17
N ARG A 87 1.16 3.13 -11.76
CA ARG A 87 1.37 2.93 -13.22
C ARG A 87 0.64 1.71 -13.79
N PRO A 88 0.72 0.49 -13.22
CA PRO A 88 -0.05 -0.65 -13.73
C PRO A 88 -1.56 -0.41 -13.67
N LEU A 89 -2.04 0.28 -12.63
CA LEU A 89 -3.46 0.61 -12.46
C LEU A 89 -3.95 1.58 -13.55
N THR A 90 -3.15 2.59 -13.88
CA THR A 90 -3.47 3.56 -14.94
C THR A 90 -3.48 2.92 -16.32
N ILE A 91 -2.52 2.01 -16.61
CA ILE A 91 -2.47 1.28 -17.88
C ILE A 91 -3.70 0.36 -18.01
N ALA A 92 -4.04 -0.37 -16.94
CA ALA A 92 -5.23 -1.22 -16.92
C ALA A 92 -6.51 -0.39 -17.14
N ALA A 93 -6.65 0.75 -16.47
CA ALA A 93 -7.82 1.63 -16.63
C ALA A 93 -7.96 2.17 -18.07
N VAL A 94 -6.85 2.60 -18.69
CA VAL A 94 -6.84 3.06 -20.08
C VAL A 94 -7.19 1.94 -21.05
N LEU A 95 -6.68 0.74 -20.85
CA LEU A 95 -7.02 -0.42 -21.68
C LEU A 95 -8.50 -0.79 -21.57
N VAL A 96 -9.04 -0.81 -20.35
CA VAL A 96 -10.47 -1.06 -20.12
C VAL A 96 -11.32 0.00 -20.82
N LEU A 97 -10.97 1.29 -20.68
CA LEU A 97 -11.66 2.38 -21.38
C LEU A 97 -11.55 2.26 -22.90
N ALA A 98 -10.40 1.87 -23.44
CA ALA A 98 -10.21 1.67 -24.88
C ALA A 98 -11.05 0.51 -25.40
N VAL A 99 -11.11 -0.60 -24.67
CA VAL A 99 -11.95 -1.76 -25.01
C VAL A 99 -13.43 -1.40 -24.95
N LEU A 100 -13.87 -0.72 -23.89
CA LEU A 100 -15.26 -0.26 -23.75
C LEU A 100 -15.63 0.76 -24.83
N GLY A 101 -14.72 1.68 -25.16
CA GLY A 101 -14.91 2.66 -26.23
C GLY A 101 -15.00 2.02 -27.61
N ALA A 102 -14.14 1.05 -27.92
CA ALA A 102 -14.19 0.31 -29.17
C ALA A 102 -15.47 -0.54 -29.29
N ALA A 103 -15.89 -1.19 -28.19
CA ALA A 103 -17.13 -1.95 -28.14
C ALA A 103 -18.37 -1.04 -28.31
N GLY A 104 -18.40 0.12 -27.64
CA GLY A 104 -19.49 1.09 -27.78
C GLY A 104 -19.58 1.72 -29.16
N GLY A 105 -18.44 2.08 -29.76
CA GLY A 105 -18.38 2.67 -31.10
C GLY A 105 -18.81 1.69 -32.21
N THR A 106 -18.43 0.43 -32.09
CA THR A 106 -18.86 -0.62 -33.04
C THR A 106 -20.33 -0.98 -32.87
N ALA A 107 -20.85 -0.98 -31.63
CA ALA A 107 -22.27 -1.20 -31.36
C ALA A 107 -23.17 -0.10 -31.94
N TYR A 108 -22.73 1.17 -31.89
CA TYR A 108 -23.46 2.27 -32.50
C TYR A 108 -23.47 2.17 -34.03
N ALA A 109 -22.31 1.91 -34.64
CA ALA A 109 -22.19 1.78 -36.10
C ALA A 109 -22.89 0.53 -36.66
N SER A 110 -23.08 -0.51 -35.84
CA SER A 110 -23.73 -1.75 -36.27
C SER A 110 -25.25 -1.72 -36.23
N GLN A 111 -25.90 -0.67 -35.70
CA GLN A 111 -27.36 -0.66 -35.59
C GLN A 111 -28.04 -0.73 -36.97
N ASP A 112 -27.47 -0.07 -37.97
CA ASP A 112 -27.96 -0.09 -39.35
C ASP A 112 -27.34 -1.21 -40.21
N ALA A 113 -26.61 -2.15 -39.59
CA ALA A 113 -25.96 -3.24 -40.30
C ALA A 113 -26.99 -4.22 -40.88
N LEU A 114 -26.96 -4.40 -42.21
CA LEU A 114 -27.75 -5.43 -42.89
C LEU A 114 -27.16 -6.84 -42.70
N PRO A 115 -27.97 -7.91 -42.86
CA PRO A 115 -27.54 -9.30 -42.63
C PRO A 115 -26.33 -9.78 -43.44
N ASP A 116 -26.03 -9.14 -44.57
CA ASP A 116 -24.89 -9.42 -45.45
C ASP A 116 -23.60 -8.68 -45.03
N SER A 117 -23.68 -7.77 -44.07
CA SER A 117 -22.53 -6.98 -43.63
C SER A 117 -21.72 -7.67 -42.53
N PRO A 118 -20.39 -7.42 -42.46
CA PRO A 118 -19.55 -7.95 -41.38
C PRO A 118 -19.97 -7.51 -39.97
N LEU A 119 -20.57 -6.32 -39.86
CA LEU A 119 -21.03 -5.72 -38.59
C LEU A 119 -22.32 -6.34 -38.06
N TYR A 120 -23.03 -7.14 -38.87
CA TYR A 120 -24.27 -7.79 -38.43
C TYR A 120 -24.07 -8.72 -37.23
N ARG A 121 -22.93 -9.40 -37.15
CA ARG A 121 -22.59 -10.23 -35.98
C ARG A 121 -22.44 -9.40 -34.71
N VAL A 122 -21.92 -8.18 -34.84
CA VAL A 122 -21.80 -7.24 -33.71
C VAL A 122 -23.18 -6.77 -33.29
N LYS A 123 -24.07 -6.44 -34.25
CA LYS A 123 -25.46 -6.08 -34.00
C LYS A 123 -26.17 -7.15 -33.15
N LEU A 124 -26.19 -8.41 -33.63
CA LEU A 124 -26.80 -9.52 -32.91
C LEU A 124 -26.24 -9.69 -31.49
N PHE A 125 -24.92 -9.65 -31.33
CA PHE A 125 -24.27 -9.77 -30.02
C PHE A 125 -24.67 -8.65 -29.06
N THR A 126 -24.74 -7.40 -29.53
CA THR A 126 -25.13 -6.25 -28.69
C THR A 126 -26.60 -6.30 -28.28
N GLU A 127 -27.46 -6.82 -29.15
CA GLU A 127 -28.88 -7.03 -28.88
C GLU A 127 -29.10 -8.18 -27.89
N ASP A 128 -28.34 -9.27 -28.01
CA ASP A 128 -28.36 -10.38 -27.05
C ASP A 128 -27.87 -9.95 -25.67
N ALA A 129 -26.81 -9.15 -25.61
CA ALA A 129 -26.34 -8.57 -24.35
C ALA A 129 -27.45 -7.72 -23.69
N ARG A 130 -28.18 -6.90 -24.47
CA ARG A 130 -29.32 -6.11 -23.95
C ARG A 130 -30.41 -7.01 -23.37
N VAL A 131 -30.74 -8.11 -24.03
CA VAL A 131 -31.71 -9.11 -23.52
C VAL A 131 -31.19 -9.77 -22.25
N TRP A 132 -29.89 -10.09 -22.17
CA TRP A 132 -29.27 -10.71 -20.99
C TRP A 132 -29.29 -9.80 -19.76
N PHE A 133 -29.08 -8.49 -19.95
CA PHE A 133 -29.14 -7.47 -18.89
C PHE A 133 -30.56 -6.95 -18.60
N THR A 134 -31.59 -7.47 -19.27
CA THR A 134 -33.00 -7.11 -18.99
C THR A 134 -33.62 -8.14 -18.06
N PHE A 135 -33.88 -7.73 -16.81
CA PHE A 135 -34.36 -8.61 -15.74
C PHE A 135 -35.89 -8.68 -15.61
N ASP A 136 -36.61 -7.72 -16.19
CA ASP A 136 -38.07 -7.71 -16.19
C ASP A 136 -38.60 -8.55 -17.36
N ASP A 137 -39.41 -9.58 -17.07
CA ASP A 137 -39.87 -10.54 -18.08
C ASP A 137 -40.77 -9.89 -19.14
N SER A 138 -41.60 -8.92 -18.75
CA SER A 138 -42.48 -8.21 -19.70
C SER A 138 -41.67 -7.37 -20.68
N ARG A 139 -40.71 -6.58 -20.16
CA ARG A 139 -39.78 -5.78 -20.97
C ARG A 139 -38.88 -6.66 -21.83
N LYS A 140 -38.49 -7.84 -21.34
CA LYS A 140 -37.67 -8.79 -22.09
C LYS A 140 -38.44 -9.40 -23.26
N ALA A 141 -39.70 -9.80 -23.06
CA ALA A 141 -40.57 -10.29 -24.11
C ALA A 141 -40.82 -9.20 -25.17
N GLU A 142 -41.13 -7.97 -24.73
CA GLU A 142 -41.28 -6.81 -25.63
C GLU A 142 -40.01 -6.55 -26.45
N LEU A 143 -38.84 -6.61 -25.82
CA LEU A 143 -37.57 -6.44 -26.50
C LEU A 143 -37.34 -7.51 -27.57
N LEU A 144 -37.63 -8.78 -27.27
CA LEU A 144 -37.50 -9.89 -28.22
C LEU A 144 -38.48 -9.77 -29.39
N LEU A 145 -39.72 -9.34 -29.14
CA LEU A 145 -40.73 -9.10 -30.18
C LEU A 145 -40.31 -7.96 -31.11
N ASN A 146 -39.85 -6.83 -30.57
CA ASN A 146 -39.36 -5.71 -31.37
C ASN A 146 -38.17 -6.13 -32.24
N GLN A 147 -37.26 -6.88 -31.65
CA GLN A 147 -36.11 -7.46 -32.32
C GLN A 147 -36.49 -8.45 -33.44
N SER A 148 -37.58 -9.22 -33.29
CA SER A 148 -38.13 -10.08 -34.34
C SER A 148 -38.79 -9.31 -35.47
N ASN A 149 -39.54 -8.24 -35.15
CA ASN A 149 -40.12 -7.36 -36.16
C ASN A 149 -39.02 -6.74 -37.04
N GLU A 150 -37.93 -6.28 -36.42
CA GLU A 150 -36.80 -5.73 -37.15
C GLU A 150 -36.14 -6.76 -38.09
N ARG A 151 -36.07 -8.05 -37.71
CA ARG A 151 -35.58 -9.09 -38.64
C ARG A 151 -36.48 -9.22 -39.87
N THR A 152 -37.79 -9.03 -39.71
CA THR A 152 -38.74 -9.03 -40.83
C THR A 152 -38.47 -7.85 -41.75
N ASP A 153 -38.22 -6.67 -41.19
CA ASP A 153 -37.86 -5.48 -41.96
C ASP A 153 -36.52 -5.65 -42.70
N GLU A 154 -35.53 -6.28 -42.08
CA GLU A 154 -34.25 -6.63 -42.71
C GLU A 154 -34.44 -7.60 -43.88
N ILE A 155 -35.26 -8.64 -43.70
CA ILE A 155 -35.61 -9.58 -44.79
C ILE A 155 -36.29 -8.82 -45.94
N MET A 156 -37.24 -7.95 -45.64
CA MET A 156 -37.92 -7.13 -46.66
C MET A 156 -36.96 -6.18 -47.37
N ALA A 157 -36.00 -5.60 -46.65
CA ALA A 157 -34.95 -4.76 -47.24
C ALA A 157 -34.05 -5.55 -48.20
N MET A 158 -33.67 -6.79 -47.84
CA MET A 158 -32.91 -7.67 -48.72
C MET A 158 -33.69 -8.02 -49.98
N LEU A 159 -34.97 -8.37 -49.84
CA LEU A 159 -35.85 -8.69 -50.96
C LEU A 159 -36.01 -7.49 -51.92
N ARG A 160 -36.23 -6.29 -51.39
CA ARG A 160 -36.29 -5.05 -52.19
C ARG A 160 -34.98 -4.76 -52.91
N ALA A 161 -33.85 -5.11 -52.30
CA ALA A 161 -32.52 -4.97 -52.90
C ALA A 161 -32.18 -6.10 -53.88
N GLY A 162 -33.07 -7.08 -54.10
CA GLY A 162 -32.82 -8.24 -54.97
C GLY A 162 -31.75 -9.20 -54.42
N LYS A 163 -31.45 -9.13 -53.12
CA LYS A 163 -30.46 -9.98 -52.45
C LYS A 163 -31.11 -11.26 -51.93
N PRO A 164 -30.40 -12.41 -51.96
CA PRO A 164 -30.90 -13.63 -51.34
C PRO A 164 -31.04 -13.45 -49.83
N ILE A 165 -32.10 -14.02 -49.23
CA ILE A 165 -32.30 -13.98 -47.78
C ILE A 165 -31.17 -14.77 -47.11
N SER A 166 -30.44 -14.11 -46.21
CA SER A 166 -29.36 -14.75 -45.50
C SER A 166 -29.87 -15.71 -44.42
N GLY A 167 -29.18 -16.84 -44.20
CA GLY A 167 -29.55 -17.80 -43.16
C GLY A 167 -29.42 -17.25 -41.73
N ASN A 168 -28.55 -16.26 -41.51
CA ASN A 168 -28.34 -15.66 -40.19
C ASN A 168 -29.56 -14.86 -39.69
N VAL A 169 -30.24 -14.11 -40.56
CA VAL A 169 -31.45 -13.34 -40.19
C VAL A 169 -32.63 -14.27 -39.90
N LEU A 170 -32.77 -15.36 -40.66
CA LEU A 170 -33.79 -16.38 -40.43
C LEU A 170 -33.54 -17.15 -39.12
N GLY A 171 -32.29 -17.50 -38.84
CA GLY A 171 -31.89 -18.12 -37.59
C GLY A 171 -32.19 -17.23 -36.39
N ALA A 172 -31.79 -15.96 -36.46
CA ALA A 172 -32.03 -14.97 -35.41
C ALA A 172 -33.53 -14.73 -35.18
N LEU A 173 -34.34 -14.61 -36.24
CA LEU A 173 -35.80 -14.47 -36.13
C LEU A 173 -36.44 -15.68 -35.43
N ARG A 174 -36.05 -16.89 -35.82
CA ARG A 174 -36.56 -18.12 -35.20
C ARG A 174 -36.17 -18.21 -33.73
N GLU A 175 -34.93 -17.90 -33.40
CA GLU A 175 -34.44 -17.94 -32.02
C GLU A 175 -35.20 -16.95 -31.13
N ARG A 176 -35.38 -15.71 -31.58
CA ARG A 176 -36.06 -14.68 -30.81
C ARG A 176 -37.54 -15.00 -30.59
N ASN A 177 -38.22 -15.48 -31.62
CA ASN A 177 -39.61 -15.95 -31.49
C ASN A 177 -39.75 -17.13 -30.53
N ALA A 178 -38.73 -17.98 -30.38
CA ALA A 178 -38.75 -19.08 -29.43
C ALA A 178 -38.46 -18.64 -27.98
N ARG A 179 -37.89 -17.44 -27.80
CA ARG A 179 -37.49 -16.88 -26.49
C ARG A 179 -38.47 -15.82 -25.96
N ALA A 180 -39.29 -15.25 -26.84
CA ALA A 180 -40.35 -14.30 -26.52
C ALA A 180 -41.55 -15.01 -25.88
#